data_AF-A0A1G8VWI0-F1
#
_entry.id   AF-A0A1G8VWI0-F1
#
_cell.length_a   1.000
_cell.length_b   1.000
_cell.length_c   1.000
_cell.angle_alpha   90.00
_cell.angle_beta   90.00
_cell.angle_gamma   90.00
#
_symmetry.space_group_name_H-M   'P 1'
#
loop_
_entity.id
_entity.type
_entity.pdbx_description
1 polymer ?
#
loop_
_entity_poly.entity_id
_entity_poly.type
_entity_poly.pdbx_seq_one_letter_code
_entity_poly.pdbx_strand_id
1 'polypeptide(L)'
;MIEKLRNRSEVIISYILGIFFIILGLFILFNTGQIRNEEVSVQEDKIETIFDLISAFFLEVSNMLSAMIGGFPIIAGILIILFGLFMFKVGSWIKTTTKYDVPITFFFIGLSLVLFIVTTILMTQAYGLWALMFLLAFIIHLLFSVFNEYLNPAHRKEHYMIILLFYGVAYFLTQNAVYSNIESTITPTDVLSINLFFAMVWVSSFMALWVGMFLLKANNLLKKPSENDPEKLSRLNKKSRKAAKFTPDHYLGFSEKLYDFRNKFLNKLKQFFETDLPAWFKVNYIEILFGIIVLIFVFLEFNNRNGVFVEGYFRLNDMQTIYEWVNLLITLVLALLYLYFTIMNLLKNKYYHRQMIVIFILWLNVTVSLYITLFKDVELSLFILPFNVFLVLLLTPLLLISIFKEFKGDENDGSNRKI
;
A
#
# COMPACT_ATOMS: atom_id res chain seq x y z
N MET A 1 -12.57 6.46 22.54
CA MET A 1 -11.11 6.21 22.53
C MET A 1 -10.46 6.47 21.17
N ILE A 2 -11.02 5.94 20.07
CA ILE A 2 -10.53 6.17 18.69
C ILE A 2 -10.55 7.66 18.27
N GLU A 3 -11.52 8.43 18.74
CA GLU A 3 -11.62 9.87 18.43
C GLU A 3 -10.54 10.72 19.14
N LYS A 4 -10.10 10.30 20.34
CA LYS A 4 -8.94 10.89 21.04
C LYS A 4 -7.62 10.54 20.36
N LEU A 5 -7.50 9.33 19.79
CA LEU A 5 -6.35 8.90 18.99
C LEU A 5 -6.24 9.69 17.67
N ARG A 6 -7.37 9.97 17.01
CA ARG A 6 -7.42 10.80 15.80
C ARG A 6 -6.99 12.25 16.08
N ASN A 7 -7.36 12.80 17.24
CA ASN A 7 -7.05 14.19 17.61
C ASN A 7 -5.59 14.43 18.04
N ARG A 8 -4.73 13.40 18.05
CA ARG A 8 -3.28 13.52 18.33
C ARG A 8 -2.43 12.63 17.43
N SER A 9 -2.96 12.24 16.28
CA SER A 9 -2.30 11.28 15.39
C SER A 9 -0.92 11.77 14.93
N GLU A 10 -0.79 13.07 14.70
CA GLU A 10 0.44 13.76 14.31
C GLU A 10 1.54 13.68 15.36
N VAL A 11 1.20 13.84 16.64
CA VAL A 11 2.16 13.72 17.75
C VAL A 11 2.58 12.26 17.93
N ILE A 12 1.62 11.34 17.89
CA ILE A 12 1.88 9.90 18.06
C ILE A 12 2.76 9.39 16.92
N ILE A 13 2.44 9.74 15.68
CA ILE A 13 3.24 9.36 14.51
C ILE A 13 4.66 9.94 14.60
N SER A 14 4.81 11.19 15.05
CA SER A 14 6.14 11.79 15.26
C SER A 14 6.98 10.97 16.24
N TYR A 15 6.38 10.50 17.34
CA TYR A 15 7.06 9.63 18.31
C TYR A 15 7.35 8.23 17.75
N ILE A 16 6.43 7.63 17.01
CA ILE A 16 6.66 6.33 16.35
C ILE A 16 7.83 6.42 15.37
N LEU A 17 7.87 7.47 14.54
CA LEU A 17 9.00 7.72 13.64
C LEU A 17 10.30 7.92 14.43
N GLY A 18 10.27 8.67 15.54
CA GLY A 18 11.41 8.84 16.42
C GLY A 18 11.95 7.52 16.97
N ILE A 19 11.06 6.65 17.48
CA ILE A 19 11.41 5.30 17.95
C ILE A 19 12.02 4.48 16.82
N PHE A 20 11.38 4.47 15.64
CA PHE A 20 11.86 3.75 14.46
C PHE A 20 13.30 4.14 14.10
N PHE A 21 13.59 5.45 14.00
CA PHE A 21 14.95 5.91 13.69
C PHE A 21 15.94 5.58 14.79
N ILE A 22 15.59 5.71 16.08
CA ILE A 22 16.50 5.31 17.16
C ILE A 22 16.84 3.82 17.08
N ILE A 23 15.84 2.96 16.88
CA ILE A 23 16.05 1.52 16.75
C ILE A 23 16.93 1.22 15.53
N LEU A 24 16.65 1.83 14.37
CA LEU A 24 17.45 1.66 13.15
C LEU A 24 18.90 2.13 13.36
N GLY A 25 19.11 3.26 14.02
CA GLY A 25 20.44 3.78 14.31
C GLY A 25 21.22 2.92 15.31
N LEU A 26 20.56 2.41 16.36
CA LEU A 26 21.17 1.45 17.28
C LEU A 26 21.53 0.15 16.55
N PHE A 27 20.64 -0.36 15.71
CA PHE A 27 20.87 -1.53 14.88
C PHE A 27 22.12 -1.36 14.00
N ILE A 28 22.27 -0.21 13.35
CA ILE A 28 23.46 0.11 12.54
C ILE A 28 24.74 0.10 13.40
N LEU A 29 24.69 0.71 14.59
CA LEU A 29 25.87 0.78 15.46
C LEU A 29 26.30 -0.60 15.96
N PHE A 30 25.36 -1.46 16.37
CA PHE A 30 25.66 -2.82 16.81
C PHE A 30 26.19 -3.71 15.68
N ASN A 31 25.79 -3.47 14.43
CA ASN A 31 26.20 -4.27 13.27
C ASN A 31 27.25 -3.56 12.39
N THR A 32 27.99 -2.59 12.93
CA THR A 32 28.98 -1.80 12.19
C THR A 32 30.05 -2.63 11.50
N GLY A 33 30.47 -3.74 12.12
CA GLY A 33 31.44 -4.67 11.52
C GLY A 33 30.91 -5.33 10.25
N GLN A 34 29.66 -5.80 10.28
CA GLN A 34 29.01 -6.43 9.12
C GLN A 34 28.75 -5.40 8.01
N ILE A 35 28.20 -4.23 8.37
CA ILE A 35 27.86 -3.17 7.40
C ILE A 35 29.10 -2.61 6.70
N ARG A 36 30.30 -2.72 7.29
CA ARG A 36 31.54 -2.21 6.69
C ARG A 36 32.21 -3.21 5.75
N ASN A 37 31.93 -4.51 5.91
CA ASN A 37 32.59 -5.58 5.17
C ASN A 37 31.83 -5.93 3.89
N GLU A 38 32.44 -6.77 3.06
CA GLU A 38 31.80 -7.35 1.87
C GLU A 38 30.58 -8.20 2.25
N GLU A 39 29.64 -8.28 1.31
CA GLU A 39 28.37 -8.99 1.43
C GLU A 39 28.59 -10.43 1.92
N VAL A 40 27.94 -10.77 3.04
CA VAL A 40 28.03 -12.11 3.62
C VAL A 40 26.75 -12.86 3.26
N SER A 41 26.87 -13.95 2.51
CA SER A 41 25.73 -14.77 2.15
C SER A 41 25.14 -15.48 3.38
N VAL A 42 23.81 -15.49 3.46
CA VAL A 42 23.06 -16.27 4.46
C VAL A 42 23.29 -17.76 4.20
N GLN A 43 23.71 -18.50 5.22
CA GLN A 43 23.83 -19.96 5.18
C GLN A 43 22.50 -20.59 5.57
N GLU A 44 21.61 -20.77 4.58
CA GLU A 44 20.25 -21.29 4.79
C GLU A 44 20.24 -22.69 5.42
N ASP A 45 21.30 -23.47 5.22
CA ASP A 45 21.49 -24.80 5.81
C ASP A 45 21.69 -24.78 7.34
N LYS A 46 21.88 -23.60 7.93
CA LYS A 46 22.09 -23.42 9.37
C LYS A 46 20.90 -22.80 10.12
N ILE A 47 19.77 -22.55 9.44
CA ILE A 47 18.57 -21.96 10.03
C ILE A 47 17.75 -23.05 10.76
N GLU A 48 18.22 -23.47 11.93
CA GLU A 48 17.55 -24.54 12.69
C GLU A 48 16.48 -24.02 13.66
N THR A 49 16.53 -22.72 14.02
CA THR A 49 15.61 -22.09 14.97
C THR A 49 15.02 -20.77 14.48
N ILE A 50 13.92 -20.32 15.10
CA ILE A 50 13.31 -19.01 14.82
C ILE A 50 14.31 -17.86 15.07
N PHE A 51 15.24 -18.02 16.03
CA PHE A 51 16.27 -17.03 16.29
C PHE A 51 17.32 -16.98 15.18
N ASP A 52 17.61 -18.10 14.52
CA ASP A 52 18.50 -18.14 13.35
C ASP A 52 17.84 -17.45 12.16
N LEU A 53 16.53 -17.61 11.98
CA LEU A 53 15.75 -16.91 10.95
C LEU A 53 15.75 -15.38 11.19
N ILE A 54 15.56 -14.95 12.44
CA ILE A 54 15.66 -13.52 12.82
C ILE A 54 17.08 -13.00 12.59
N SER A 55 18.10 -13.80 12.89
CA SER A 55 19.50 -13.44 12.65
C SER A 55 19.80 -13.32 11.15
N ALA A 56 19.29 -14.24 10.33
CA ALA A 56 19.38 -14.19 8.88
C ALA A 56 18.70 -12.93 8.31
N PHE A 57 17.51 -12.58 8.82
CA PHE A 57 16.84 -11.33 8.49
C PHE A 57 17.71 -10.11 8.75
N PHE A 58 18.32 -10.02 9.93
CA PHE A 58 19.17 -8.89 10.30
C PHE A 58 20.50 -8.87 9.55
N LEU A 59 21.04 -10.03 9.18
CA LEU A 59 22.21 -10.10 8.31
C LEU A 59 21.90 -9.48 6.95
N GLU A 60 20.75 -9.81 6.39
CA GLU A 60 20.36 -9.30 5.07
C GLU A 60 20.07 -7.80 5.09
N VAL A 61 19.38 -7.30 6.12
CA VAL A 61 19.22 -5.86 6.31
C VAL A 61 20.59 -5.16 6.42
N SER A 62 21.59 -5.80 7.05
CA SER A 62 22.94 -5.24 7.17
C SER A 62 23.67 -5.22 5.82
N ASN A 63 23.54 -6.28 5.01
CA ASN A 63 24.07 -6.35 3.64
C ASN A 63 23.52 -5.19 2.78
N MET A 64 22.21 -4.98 2.82
CA MET A 64 21.56 -3.87 2.08
C MET A 64 22.04 -2.49 2.53
N LEU A 65 22.22 -2.31 3.85
CA LEU A 65 22.70 -1.06 4.42
C LEU A 65 24.18 -0.80 4.07
N SER A 66 25.00 -1.83 3.90
CA SER A 66 26.41 -1.71 3.50
C SER A 66 26.56 -0.89 2.22
N ALA A 67 25.72 -1.13 1.22
CA ALA A 67 25.76 -0.40 -0.04
C ALA A 67 25.44 1.11 0.08
N MET A 68 24.71 1.54 1.12
CA MET A 68 24.41 2.96 1.35
C MET A 68 25.35 3.65 2.33
N ILE A 69 25.72 2.96 3.42
CA ILE A 69 26.41 3.57 4.56
C ILE A 69 27.69 2.82 4.97
N GLY A 70 28.13 1.82 4.22
CA GLY A 70 29.30 0.98 4.54
C GLY A 70 30.63 1.75 4.65
N GLY A 71 30.74 2.91 3.98
CA GLY A 71 31.89 3.80 4.13
C GLY A 71 31.98 4.52 5.49
N PHE A 72 30.87 4.69 6.20
CA PHE A 72 30.81 5.43 7.46
C PHE A 72 29.63 5.02 8.38
N PRO A 73 29.49 3.71 8.71
CA PRO A 73 28.32 3.21 9.42
C PRO A 73 28.17 3.79 10.83
N ILE A 74 29.28 4.07 11.52
CA ILE A 74 29.27 4.70 12.86
C ILE A 74 28.64 6.11 12.79
N ILE A 75 29.09 6.92 11.82
CA ILE A 75 28.59 8.30 11.65
C ILE A 75 27.11 8.26 11.26
N ALA A 76 26.73 7.38 10.33
CA ALA A 76 25.35 7.19 9.91
C ALA A 76 24.45 6.78 11.09
N GLY A 77 24.86 5.80 11.89
CA GLY A 77 24.11 5.35 13.07
C GLY A 77 23.89 6.47 14.10
N ILE A 78 24.93 7.25 14.42
CA ILE A 78 24.82 8.40 15.33
C ILE A 78 23.86 9.46 14.77
N LEU A 79 23.99 9.82 13.50
CA LEU A 79 23.12 10.82 12.86
C LEU A 79 21.66 10.38 12.84
N ILE A 80 21.39 9.09 12.58
CA ILE A 80 20.05 8.52 12.58
C ILE A 80 19.44 8.52 13.99
N ILE A 81 20.22 8.20 15.05
CA ILE A 81 19.75 8.31 16.44
C ILE A 81 19.43 9.76 16.79
N LEU A 82 20.32 10.70 16.45
CA LEU A 82 20.09 12.13 16.67
C LEU A 82 18.85 12.63 15.93
N PHE A 83 18.61 12.14 14.72
CA PHE A 83 17.39 12.42 13.97
C PHE A 83 16.15 11.85 14.67
N GLY A 84 16.21 10.63 15.19
CA GLY A 84 15.14 10.04 15.99
C GLY A 84 14.82 10.84 17.26
N LEU A 85 15.84 11.30 17.99
CA LEU A 85 15.67 12.21 19.14
C LEU A 85 15.06 13.56 18.72
N PHE A 86 15.48 14.09 17.57
CA PHE A 86 14.89 15.30 16.99
C PHE A 86 13.40 15.12 16.68
N MET A 87 12.96 13.95 16.22
CA MET A 87 11.54 13.67 15.97
C MET A 87 10.67 13.76 17.23
N PHE A 88 11.19 13.40 18.41
CA PHE A 88 10.48 13.64 19.68
C PHE A 88 10.31 15.14 19.97
N LYS A 89 11.32 15.94 19.65
CA LYS A 89 11.24 17.41 19.76
C LYS A 89 10.21 17.99 18.81
N VAL A 90 10.16 17.50 17.56
CA VAL A 90 9.13 17.88 16.58
C VAL A 90 7.73 17.54 17.09
N GLY A 91 7.52 16.33 17.64
CA GLY A 91 6.25 15.94 18.23
C GLY A 91 5.84 16.83 19.42
N SER A 92 6.81 17.27 20.23
CA SER A 92 6.58 18.24 21.31
C SER A 92 6.18 19.63 20.79
N TRP A 93 6.81 20.11 19.72
CA TRP A 93 6.44 21.38 19.09
C TRP A 93 5.02 21.36 18.54
N ILE A 94 4.63 20.31 17.82
CA ILE A 94 3.26 20.14 17.31
C ILE A 94 2.24 20.17 18.45
N LYS A 95 2.57 19.57 19.59
CA LYS A 95 1.70 19.53 20.77
C LYS A 95 1.51 20.91 21.43
N THR A 96 2.49 21.81 21.34
CA THR A 96 2.59 22.99 22.21
C THR A 96 2.35 24.31 21.49
N THR A 97 2.56 24.40 20.17
CA THR A 97 2.43 25.65 19.44
C THR A 97 2.09 25.44 17.96
N THR A 98 1.27 26.34 17.41
CA THR A 98 0.91 26.36 15.98
C THR A 98 1.88 27.18 15.12
N LYS A 99 2.83 27.89 15.76
CA LYS A 99 3.77 28.80 15.08
C LYS A 99 4.65 28.08 14.05
N TYR A 100 4.90 26.79 14.25
CA TYR A 100 5.78 25.99 13.40
C TYR A 100 5.03 25.10 12.40
N ASP A 101 3.70 25.18 12.33
CA ASP A 101 2.92 24.19 11.58
C ASP A 101 3.24 24.20 10.08
N VAL A 102 3.55 25.37 9.50
CA VAL A 102 3.92 25.48 8.08
C VAL A 102 5.30 24.87 7.79
N PRO A 103 6.40 25.25 8.48
CA PRO A 103 7.68 24.55 8.35
C PRO A 103 7.59 23.04 8.61
N ILE A 104 6.84 22.63 9.64
CA ILE A 104 6.67 21.22 10.01
C ILE A 104 5.89 20.47 8.91
N THR A 105 4.89 21.10 8.28
CA THR A 105 4.18 20.53 7.12
C THR A 105 5.15 20.16 6.01
N PHE A 106 6.00 21.09 5.57
CA PHE A 106 6.97 20.84 4.51
C PHE A 106 8.04 19.84 4.93
N PHE A 107 8.47 19.87 6.20
CA PHE A 107 9.38 18.88 6.76
C PHE A 107 8.81 17.46 6.64
N PHE A 108 7.55 17.21 7.00
CA PHE A 108 6.95 15.88 6.92
C PHE A 108 6.69 15.40 5.48
N ILE A 109 6.27 16.29 4.59
CA ILE A 109 6.13 15.97 3.16
C ILE A 109 7.51 15.63 2.56
N GLY A 110 8.53 16.44 2.87
CA GLY A 110 9.91 16.20 2.45
C GLY A 110 10.48 14.90 3.02
N LEU A 111 10.28 14.64 4.32
CA LEU A 111 10.69 13.41 4.99
C LEU A 111 10.06 12.18 4.33
N SER A 112 8.77 12.25 4.00
CA SER A 112 8.06 11.16 3.31
C SER A 112 8.70 10.85 1.95
N LEU A 113 9.01 11.89 1.16
CA LEU A 113 9.70 11.74 -0.13
C LEU A 113 11.11 11.17 0.02
N VAL A 114 11.90 11.69 0.97
CA VAL A 114 13.26 11.19 1.24
C VAL A 114 13.23 9.72 1.65
N LEU A 115 12.35 9.34 2.57
CA LEU A 115 12.20 7.94 2.98
C LEU A 115 11.83 7.05 1.81
N PHE A 116 10.97 7.51 0.91
CA PHE A 116 10.57 6.75 -0.26
C PHE A 116 11.71 6.60 -1.27
N ILE A 117 12.49 7.67 -1.50
CA ILE A 117 13.68 7.63 -2.36
C ILE A 117 14.71 6.64 -1.80
N VAL A 118 15.01 6.71 -0.50
CA VAL A 118 15.92 5.77 0.17
C VAL A 118 15.41 4.33 0.02
N THR A 119 14.12 4.10 0.26
CA THR A 119 13.49 2.78 0.06
C THR A 119 13.68 2.31 -1.38
N THR A 120 13.43 3.18 -2.35
CA THR A 120 13.56 2.84 -3.78
C THR A 120 15.01 2.50 -4.14
N ILE A 121 15.99 3.25 -3.66
CA ILE A 121 17.42 2.97 -3.89
C ILE A 121 17.77 1.58 -3.34
N LEU A 122 17.39 1.28 -2.11
CA LEU A 122 17.63 -0.04 -1.54
C LEU A 122 16.89 -1.13 -2.32
N MET A 123 15.65 -0.87 -2.74
CA MET A 123 14.86 -1.78 -3.58
C MET A 123 15.55 -2.08 -4.91
N THR A 124 16.33 -1.16 -5.49
CA THR A 124 17.04 -1.45 -6.75
C THR A 124 18.08 -2.55 -6.64
N GLN A 125 18.57 -2.84 -5.44
CA GLN A 125 19.50 -3.96 -5.20
C GLN A 125 18.78 -5.31 -5.38
N ALA A 126 17.53 -5.40 -4.93
CA ALA A 126 16.75 -6.64 -4.96
C ALA A 126 15.87 -6.79 -6.21
N TYR A 127 15.15 -5.73 -6.59
CA TYR A 127 14.18 -5.75 -7.71
C TYR A 127 14.74 -5.14 -9.01
N GLY A 128 16.01 -4.71 -9.00
CA GLY A 128 16.62 -4.00 -10.12
C GLY A 128 15.96 -2.65 -10.40
N LEU A 129 16.14 -2.14 -11.63
CA LEU A 129 15.59 -0.85 -12.06
C LEU A 129 14.06 -0.76 -12.01
N TRP A 130 13.35 -1.90 -11.99
CA TRP A 130 11.90 -1.93 -11.87
C TRP A 130 11.39 -1.33 -10.55
N ALA A 131 12.22 -1.30 -9.50
CA ALA A 131 11.92 -0.62 -8.25
C ALA A 131 11.55 0.87 -8.45
N LEU A 132 12.09 1.54 -9.48
CA LEU A 132 11.77 2.95 -9.78
C LEU A 132 10.29 3.17 -10.09
N MET A 133 9.55 2.13 -10.50
CA MET A 133 8.10 2.22 -10.70
C MET A 133 7.34 2.49 -9.41
N PHE A 134 7.84 2.02 -8.26
CA PHE A 134 7.26 2.37 -6.96
C PHE A 134 7.46 3.85 -6.64
N LEU A 135 8.62 4.44 -6.99
CA LEU A 135 8.85 5.87 -6.82
C LEU A 135 7.89 6.70 -7.68
N LEU A 136 7.68 6.29 -8.93
CA LEU A 136 6.68 6.92 -9.81
C LEU A 136 5.27 6.85 -9.20
N ALA A 137 4.85 5.66 -8.76
CA ALA A 137 3.56 5.46 -8.11
C ALA A 137 3.40 6.32 -6.85
N PHE A 138 4.47 6.45 -6.06
CA PHE A 138 4.49 7.28 -4.87
C PHE A 138 4.44 8.77 -5.17
N ILE A 139 5.18 9.27 -6.16
CA ILE A 139 5.10 10.68 -6.59
C ILE A 139 3.66 11.02 -6.99
N ILE A 140 3.01 10.14 -7.76
CA ILE A 140 1.61 10.30 -8.15
C ILE A 140 0.72 10.35 -6.90
N HIS A 141 0.87 9.41 -5.96
CA HIS A 141 0.12 9.39 -4.71
C HIS A 141 0.35 10.65 -3.86
N LEU A 142 1.59 11.14 -3.76
CA LEU A 142 1.96 12.36 -3.06
C LEU A 142 1.28 13.58 -3.69
N LEU A 143 1.35 13.71 -5.02
CA LEU A 143 0.69 14.81 -5.75
C LEU A 143 -0.83 14.80 -5.54
N PHE A 144 -1.47 13.62 -5.67
CA PHE A 144 -2.89 13.46 -5.38
C PHE A 144 -3.23 13.82 -3.93
N SER A 145 -2.38 13.46 -2.98
CA SER A 145 -2.58 13.78 -1.57
C SER A 145 -2.52 15.29 -1.35
N VAL A 146 -1.44 15.93 -1.80
CA VAL A 146 -1.18 17.37 -1.64
C VAL A 146 -2.25 18.22 -2.32
N PHE A 147 -2.60 17.92 -3.57
CA PHE A 147 -3.52 18.72 -4.37
C PHE A 147 -4.98 18.29 -4.31
N ASN A 148 -5.35 17.40 -3.38
CA ASN A 148 -6.72 16.86 -3.25
C ASN A 148 -7.82 17.95 -3.19
N GLU A 149 -7.54 19.10 -2.56
CA GLU A 149 -8.48 20.24 -2.48
C GLU A 149 -8.74 20.91 -3.85
N TYR A 150 -7.80 20.79 -4.79
CA TYR A 150 -7.93 21.35 -6.13
C TYR A 150 -8.65 20.42 -7.09
N LEU A 151 -8.52 19.11 -6.90
CA LEU A 151 -9.15 18.09 -7.71
C LEU A 151 -10.66 18.07 -7.53
N ASN A 152 -11.39 17.62 -8.56
CA ASN A 152 -12.84 17.53 -8.49
C ASN A 152 -13.27 16.39 -7.52
N PRO A 153 -14.02 16.70 -6.44
CA PRO A 153 -14.49 15.69 -5.49
C PRO A 153 -15.37 14.60 -6.13
N ALA A 154 -16.03 14.90 -7.26
CA ALA A 154 -16.85 13.95 -8.01
C ALA A 154 -16.04 12.79 -8.60
N HIS A 155 -14.76 13.02 -8.92
CA HIS A 155 -13.87 12.00 -9.50
C HIS A 155 -12.95 11.35 -8.44
N ARG A 156 -13.25 11.46 -7.14
CA ARG A 156 -12.42 10.86 -6.06
C ARG A 156 -12.15 9.37 -6.24
N LYS A 157 -13.14 8.61 -6.72
CA LYS A 157 -12.98 7.19 -7.03
C LYS A 157 -11.95 6.96 -8.14
N GLU A 158 -12.00 7.75 -9.19
CA GLU A 158 -11.06 7.67 -10.31
C GLU A 158 -9.64 8.01 -9.89
N HIS A 159 -9.45 9.00 -9.00
CA HIS A 159 -8.14 9.30 -8.42
C HIS A 159 -7.55 8.08 -7.70
N TYR A 160 -8.35 7.41 -6.86
CA TYR A 160 -7.90 6.18 -6.18
C TYR A 160 -7.60 5.05 -7.16
N MET A 161 -8.40 4.90 -8.22
CA MET A 161 -8.14 3.89 -9.26
C MET A 161 -6.81 4.15 -9.99
N ILE A 162 -6.49 5.40 -10.30
CA ILE A 162 -5.20 5.76 -10.92
C ILE A 162 -4.05 5.40 -9.98
N ILE A 163 -4.15 5.79 -8.70
CA ILE A 163 -3.12 5.46 -7.70
C ILE A 163 -2.92 3.93 -7.63
N LEU A 164 -4.03 3.17 -7.52
CA LEU A 164 -3.98 1.70 -7.47
C LEU A 164 -3.39 1.10 -8.74
N LEU A 165 -3.71 1.63 -9.92
CA LEU A 165 -3.16 1.16 -11.19
C LEU A 165 -1.63 1.29 -11.21
N PHE A 166 -1.08 2.44 -10.81
CA PHE A 166 0.37 2.65 -10.80
C PHE A 166 1.08 1.73 -9.79
N TYR A 167 0.52 1.55 -8.59
CA TYR A 167 1.05 0.57 -7.63
C TYR A 167 0.91 -0.87 -8.14
N GLY A 168 -0.19 -1.18 -8.85
CA GLY A 168 -0.42 -2.50 -9.43
C GLY A 168 0.58 -2.86 -10.51
N VAL A 169 0.87 -1.92 -11.41
CA VAL A 169 1.91 -2.06 -12.43
C VAL A 169 3.30 -2.18 -11.78
N ALA A 170 3.61 -1.34 -10.80
CA ALA A 170 4.89 -1.41 -10.09
C ALA A 170 5.09 -2.78 -9.41
N TYR A 171 4.07 -3.27 -8.71
CA TYR A 171 4.10 -4.58 -8.06
C TYR A 171 4.24 -5.71 -9.10
N PHE A 172 3.42 -5.73 -10.16
CA PHE A 172 3.51 -6.77 -11.20
C PHE A 172 4.91 -6.85 -11.81
N LEU A 173 5.49 -5.71 -12.18
CA LEU A 173 6.81 -5.67 -12.82
C LEU A 173 7.94 -6.08 -11.88
N THR A 174 7.90 -5.62 -10.62
CA THR A 174 8.92 -5.96 -9.61
C THR A 174 8.83 -7.42 -9.17
N GLN A 175 7.64 -7.98 -9.01
CA GLN A 175 7.47 -9.40 -8.76
C GLN A 175 8.00 -10.20 -9.96
N ASN A 176 7.57 -9.89 -11.18
CA ASN A 176 8.08 -10.58 -12.36
C ASN A 176 9.62 -10.52 -12.47
N ALA A 177 10.24 -9.38 -12.12
CA ALA A 177 11.69 -9.24 -12.09
C ALA A 177 12.34 -10.13 -11.04
N VAL A 178 11.84 -10.13 -9.80
CA VAL A 178 12.37 -10.97 -8.72
C VAL A 178 12.25 -12.45 -9.06
N TYR A 179 11.07 -12.91 -9.47
CA TYR A 179 10.87 -14.31 -9.82
C TYR A 179 11.61 -14.76 -11.08
N SER A 180 12.11 -13.84 -11.91
CA SER A 180 13.02 -14.19 -13.01
C SER A 180 14.47 -14.38 -12.57
N ASN A 181 14.82 -13.86 -11.38
CA ASN A 181 16.19 -13.84 -10.86
C ASN A 181 16.38 -14.75 -9.62
N ILE A 182 15.28 -15.21 -9.01
CA ILE A 182 15.28 -16.28 -7.99
C ILE A 182 16.04 -17.50 -8.55
N GLU A 183 16.87 -18.13 -7.71
CA GLU A 183 17.84 -19.21 -8.02
C GLU A 183 19.15 -18.79 -8.72
N SER A 184 19.19 -17.63 -9.39
CA SER A 184 20.43 -17.16 -10.07
C SER A 184 21.27 -16.19 -9.23
N THR A 185 20.62 -15.32 -8.45
CA THR A 185 21.28 -14.21 -7.74
C THR A 185 20.66 -13.85 -6.38
N ILE A 186 19.43 -14.28 -6.09
CA ILE A 186 18.70 -13.89 -4.87
C ILE A 186 18.04 -15.12 -4.24
N THR A 187 18.19 -15.30 -2.93
CA THR A 187 17.55 -16.39 -2.17
C THR A 187 16.15 -16.00 -1.69
N PRO A 188 15.23 -16.96 -1.44
CA PRO A 188 13.92 -16.67 -0.84
C PRO A 188 14.01 -15.96 0.52
N THR A 189 15.05 -16.25 1.30
CA THR A 189 15.37 -15.56 2.56
C THR A 189 15.58 -14.08 2.36
N ASP A 190 16.33 -13.74 1.31
CA ASP A 190 16.62 -12.37 0.95
C ASP A 190 15.32 -11.67 0.61
N VAL A 191 14.52 -12.24 -0.29
CA VAL A 191 13.24 -11.65 -0.73
C VAL A 191 12.30 -11.38 0.45
N LEU A 192 12.15 -12.32 1.39
CA LEU A 192 11.26 -12.14 2.55
C LEU A 192 11.75 -11.00 3.46
N SER A 193 13.05 -11.01 3.77
CA SER A 193 13.67 -10.05 4.69
C SER A 193 13.67 -8.64 4.12
N ILE A 194 14.05 -8.54 2.85
CA ILE A 194 14.01 -7.34 2.04
C ILE A 194 12.58 -6.77 1.97
N ASN A 195 11.58 -7.59 1.65
CA ASN A 195 10.18 -7.18 1.61
C ASN A 195 9.69 -6.63 2.95
N LEU A 196 10.01 -7.30 4.06
CA LEU A 196 9.58 -6.88 5.39
C LEU A 196 10.24 -5.56 5.80
N PHE A 197 11.55 -5.42 5.55
CA PHE A 197 12.26 -4.15 5.79
C PHE A 197 11.65 -3.02 4.96
N PHE A 198 11.40 -3.24 3.66
CA PHE A 198 10.78 -2.25 2.81
C PHE A 198 9.35 -1.90 3.22
N ALA A 199 8.56 -2.87 3.65
CA ALA A 199 7.23 -2.58 4.21
C ALA A 199 7.31 -1.63 5.41
N MET A 200 8.30 -1.81 6.31
CA MET A 200 8.48 -0.93 7.47
C MET A 200 8.87 0.51 7.08
N VAL A 201 9.84 0.68 6.17
CA VAL A 201 10.25 2.02 5.71
C VAL A 201 9.13 2.68 4.90
N TRP A 202 8.41 1.90 4.09
CA TRP A 202 7.28 2.36 3.29
C TRP A 202 6.11 2.83 4.17
N VAL A 203 5.74 2.07 5.20
CA VAL A 203 4.75 2.50 6.20
C VAL A 203 5.21 3.78 6.90
N SER A 204 6.49 3.89 7.25
CA SER A 204 7.06 5.11 7.86
C SER A 204 6.96 6.33 6.93
N SER A 205 7.20 6.14 5.63
CA SER A 205 7.01 7.19 4.62
C SER A 205 5.54 7.64 4.54
N PHE A 206 4.57 6.72 4.52
CA PHE A 206 3.15 7.08 4.52
C PHE A 206 2.68 7.72 5.82
N MET A 207 3.21 7.29 6.96
CA MET A 207 2.98 7.95 8.25
C MET A 207 3.47 9.40 8.21
N ALA A 208 4.67 9.65 7.67
CA ALA A 208 5.16 11.01 7.48
C ALA A 208 4.27 11.82 6.53
N LEU A 209 3.84 11.23 5.40
CA LEU A 209 2.91 11.88 4.47
C LEU A 209 1.60 12.26 5.15
N TRP A 210 1.04 11.35 5.96
CA TRP A 210 -0.20 11.59 6.71
C TRP A 210 -0.09 12.83 7.61
N VAL A 211 1.01 12.94 8.37
CA VAL A 211 1.23 14.10 9.24
C VAL A 211 1.38 15.38 8.42
N GLY A 212 2.18 15.34 7.35
CA GLY A 212 2.32 16.48 6.44
C GLY A 212 0.97 16.94 5.88
N MET A 213 0.16 16.00 5.39
CA MET A 213 -1.17 16.29 4.85
C MET A 213 -2.17 16.79 5.88
N PHE A 214 -2.11 16.27 7.10
CA PHE A 214 -2.95 16.73 8.21
C PHE A 214 -2.65 18.20 8.54
N LEU A 215 -1.38 18.55 8.71
CA LEU A 215 -0.96 19.93 9.01
C LEU A 215 -1.22 20.90 7.85
N LEU A 216 -1.03 20.45 6.60
CA LEU A 216 -1.36 21.22 5.40
C LEU A 216 -2.83 21.65 5.39
N LYS A 217 -3.73 20.72 5.75
CA LYS A 217 -5.17 20.97 5.84
C LYS A 217 -5.53 21.83 7.04
N ALA A 218 -4.92 21.58 8.21
CA ALA A 218 -5.14 22.38 9.42
C ALA A 218 -4.78 23.86 9.19
N ASN A 219 -3.68 24.12 8.46
CA ASN A 219 -3.22 25.46 8.12
C ASN A 219 -3.96 26.11 6.94
N ASN A 220 -4.89 25.40 6.29
CA ASN A 220 -5.59 25.85 5.08
C ASN A 220 -4.66 26.34 3.95
N LEU A 221 -3.40 25.83 3.89
CA LEU A 221 -2.38 26.34 2.96
C LEU A 221 -2.78 26.20 1.48
N LEU A 222 -3.58 25.19 1.17
CA LEU A 222 -4.07 24.88 -0.18
C LEU A 222 -5.60 24.99 -0.27
N LYS A 223 -6.25 25.64 0.71
CA LYS A 223 -7.71 25.82 0.68
C LYS A 223 -8.08 26.78 -0.45
N LYS A 224 -9.06 26.39 -1.27
CA LYS A 224 -9.63 27.28 -2.29
C LYS A 224 -10.20 28.55 -1.62
N PRO A 225 -10.00 29.76 -2.18
CA PRO A 225 -10.60 30.98 -1.65
C PRO A 225 -12.12 30.86 -1.60
N SER A 226 -12.73 31.39 -0.54
CA SER A 226 -14.19 31.47 -0.39
C SER A 226 -14.81 32.41 -1.43
N GLU A 227 -16.05 32.14 -1.86
CA GLU A 227 -16.89 33.02 -2.69
C GLU A 227 -17.01 34.46 -2.13
N ASN A 228 -16.84 34.61 -0.81
CA ASN A 228 -16.95 35.88 -0.11
C ASN A 228 -15.69 36.79 -0.21
N ASP A 229 -14.65 36.39 -0.95
CA ASP A 229 -13.38 37.13 -1.06
C ASP A 229 -13.04 37.46 -2.54
N PRO A 230 -13.80 38.40 -3.17
CA PRO A 230 -13.81 38.62 -4.62
C PRO A 230 -12.47 39.09 -5.20
N GLU A 231 -11.63 39.79 -4.42
CA GLU A 231 -10.28 40.20 -4.85
C GLU A 231 -9.32 39.01 -4.99
N LYS A 232 -9.38 38.05 -4.05
CA LYS A 232 -8.59 36.81 -4.12
C LYS A 232 -9.11 35.91 -5.23
N LEU A 233 -10.42 35.85 -5.43
CA LEU A 233 -11.04 35.15 -6.57
C LEU A 233 -10.67 35.77 -7.92
N SER A 234 -10.57 37.10 -8.03
CA SER A 234 -10.14 37.78 -9.26
C SER A 234 -8.68 37.48 -9.61
N ARG A 235 -7.79 37.54 -8.62
CA ARG A 235 -6.37 37.16 -8.76
C ARG A 235 -6.21 35.67 -9.07
N LEU A 236 -6.99 34.81 -8.42
CA LEU A 236 -7.05 33.40 -8.78
C LEU A 236 -7.65 33.22 -10.16
N ASN A 237 -8.71 33.90 -10.60
CA ASN A 237 -9.31 33.72 -11.92
C ASN A 237 -8.33 34.06 -13.05
N LYS A 238 -7.46 35.07 -12.85
CA LYS A 238 -6.41 35.42 -13.82
C LYS A 238 -5.29 34.37 -13.88
N LYS A 239 -4.91 33.76 -12.75
CA LYS A 239 -3.94 32.63 -12.67
C LYS A 239 -4.56 31.27 -13.03
N SER A 240 -5.83 31.08 -12.71
CA SER A 240 -6.69 29.92 -12.90
C SER A 240 -7.09 29.80 -14.36
N ARG A 241 -7.34 30.87 -15.12
CA ARG A 241 -7.46 30.76 -16.59
C ARG A 241 -6.19 30.18 -17.27
N LYS A 242 -5.01 30.35 -16.67
CA LYS A 242 -3.76 29.71 -17.12
C LYS A 242 -3.56 28.30 -16.54
N ALA A 243 -3.95 28.04 -15.30
CA ALA A 243 -3.84 26.73 -14.64
C ALA A 243 -4.99 25.74 -14.99
N ALA A 244 -6.17 26.24 -15.35
CA ALA A 244 -7.34 25.47 -15.79
C ALA A 244 -7.09 24.77 -17.13
N LYS A 245 -6.16 25.30 -17.94
CA LYS A 245 -5.62 24.59 -19.12
C LYS A 245 -4.86 23.31 -18.77
N PHE A 246 -4.53 23.09 -17.49
CA PHE A 246 -3.78 21.93 -16.98
C PHE A 246 -4.48 21.34 -15.76
N THR A 247 -5.81 21.19 -15.82
CA THR A 247 -6.55 20.43 -14.81
C THR A 247 -6.57 18.95 -15.24
N PRO A 248 -6.01 18.01 -14.45
CA PRO A 248 -6.09 16.59 -14.73
C PRO A 248 -7.53 16.11 -14.89
N ASP A 249 -8.48 16.82 -14.27
CA ASP A 249 -9.92 16.57 -14.33
C ASP A 249 -10.48 16.48 -15.77
N HIS A 250 -9.86 17.12 -16.77
CA HIS A 250 -10.28 16.98 -18.17
C HIS A 250 -10.02 15.57 -18.75
N TYR A 251 -9.06 14.85 -18.18
CA TYR A 251 -8.75 13.45 -18.50
C TYR A 251 -9.46 12.45 -17.57
N LEU A 252 -10.20 12.98 -16.58
CA LEU A 252 -11.08 12.23 -15.70
C LEU A 252 -12.51 12.22 -16.29
N GLY A 253 -13.37 11.33 -15.81
CA GLY A 253 -14.65 10.96 -16.45
C GLY A 253 -14.59 9.64 -17.23
N PHE A 254 -13.50 8.87 -17.09
CA PHE A 254 -13.48 7.51 -17.62
C PHE A 254 -14.42 6.58 -16.84
N SER A 255 -14.82 6.93 -15.61
CA SER A 255 -15.81 6.14 -14.87
C SER A 255 -17.17 6.15 -15.56
N GLU A 256 -17.60 7.26 -16.18
CA GLU A 256 -18.82 7.33 -16.98
C GLU A 256 -18.75 6.37 -18.18
N LYS A 257 -17.64 6.39 -18.92
CA LYS A 257 -17.41 5.43 -20.02
C LYS A 257 -17.43 3.98 -19.53
N LEU A 258 -16.89 3.72 -18.34
CA LEU A 258 -16.92 2.41 -17.69
C LEU A 258 -18.35 2.01 -17.26
N TYR A 259 -19.14 2.93 -16.73
CA TYR A 259 -20.54 2.70 -16.36
C TYR A 259 -21.40 2.48 -17.61
N ASP A 260 -21.17 3.21 -18.68
CA ASP A 260 -21.84 3.01 -19.97
C ASP A 260 -21.49 1.65 -20.58
N PHE A 261 -20.22 1.27 -20.52
CA PHE A 261 -19.78 -0.07 -20.94
C PHE A 261 -20.48 -1.16 -20.11
N ARG A 262 -20.49 -1.03 -18.78
CA ARG A 262 -21.23 -1.91 -17.86
C ARG A 262 -22.70 -2.00 -18.25
N ASN A 263 -23.37 -0.87 -18.44
CA ASN A 263 -24.79 -0.81 -18.76
C ASN A 263 -25.09 -1.46 -20.11
N LYS A 264 -24.26 -1.21 -21.13
CA LYS A 264 -24.35 -1.89 -22.43
C LYS A 264 -24.18 -3.40 -22.30
N PHE A 265 -23.21 -3.85 -21.51
CA PHE A 265 -22.99 -5.28 -21.28
C PHE A 265 -24.15 -5.93 -20.51
N LEU A 266 -24.61 -5.31 -19.42
CA LEU A 266 -25.78 -5.78 -18.66
C LEU A 266 -27.04 -5.84 -19.53
N ASN A 267 -27.27 -4.84 -20.37
CA ASN A 267 -28.40 -4.85 -21.29
C ASN A 267 -28.30 -5.97 -22.32
N LYS A 268 -27.10 -6.26 -22.85
CA LYS A 268 -26.87 -7.43 -23.72
C LYS A 268 -27.10 -8.75 -23.00
N LEU A 269 -26.66 -8.89 -21.74
CA LEU A 269 -26.93 -10.09 -20.94
C LEU A 269 -28.42 -10.26 -20.64
N LYS A 270 -29.11 -9.18 -20.26
CA LYS A 270 -30.57 -9.21 -20.07
C LYS A 270 -31.31 -9.63 -21.35
N GLN A 271 -30.86 -9.13 -22.50
CA GLN A 271 -31.38 -9.55 -23.80
C GLN A 271 -31.09 -11.03 -24.09
N PHE A 272 -29.89 -11.53 -23.74
CA PHE A 272 -29.50 -12.92 -23.96
C PHE A 272 -30.28 -13.92 -23.08
N PHE A 273 -30.52 -13.58 -21.82
CA PHE A 273 -31.24 -14.46 -20.89
C PHE A 273 -32.77 -14.31 -20.97
N GLU A 274 -33.28 -13.35 -21.76
CA GLU A 274 -34.71 -13.05 -21.95
C GLU A 274 -35.53 -12.90 -20.65
N THR A 275 -34.87 -12.75 -19.51
CA THR A 275 -35.49 -12.66 -18.18
C THR A 275 -34.81 -11.58 -17.35
N ASP A 276 -35.62 -10.88 -16.56
CA ASP A 276 -35.10 -9.98 -15.54
C ASP A 276 -34.39 -10.80 -14.44
N LEU A 277 -33.22 -10.31 -14.01
CA LEU A 277 -32.48 -10.92 -12.91
C LEU A 277 -33.38 -11.00 -11.67
N PRO A 278 -33.45 -12.14 -10.97
CA PRO A 278 -34.31 -12.30 -9.81
C PRO A 278 -34.05 -11.23 -8.74
N ALA A 279 -35.09 -10.78 -8.03
CA ALA A 279 -34.98 -9.71 -7.03
C ALA A 279 -34.02 -10.03 -5.84
N TRP A 280 -33.69 -11.32 -5.63
CA TRP A 280 -32.70 -11.79 -4.66
C TRP A 280 -31.25 -11.71 -5.19
N PHE A 281 -31.05 -11.47 -6.48
CA PHE A 281 -29.75 -11.29 -7.14
C PHE A 281 -29.21 -9.87 -6.93
N LYS A 282 -29.12 -9.42 -5.67
CA LYS A 282 -28.50 -8.12 -5.36
C LYS A 282 -26.98 -8.27 -5.42
N VAL A 283 -26.33 -7.32 -6.08
CA VAL A 283 -24.86 -7.26 -6.22
C VAL A 283 -24.14 -7.46 -4.88
N ASN A 284 -24.66 -6.86 -3.81
CA ASN A 284 -24.08 -6.97 -2.47
C ASN A 284 -24.09 -8.42 -1.91
N TYR A 285 -25.08 -9.25 -2.26
CA TYR A 285 -25.11 -10.65 -1.83
C TYR A 285 -24.10 -11.50 -2.60
N ILE A 286 -23.85 -11.17 -3.87
CA ILE A 286 -22.80 -11.80 -4.68
C ILE A 286 -21.42 -11.45 -4.12
N GLU A 287 -21.21 -10.17 -3.76
CA GLU A 287 -19.97 -9.73 -3.10
C GLU A 287 -19.67 -10.55 -1.83
N ILE A 288 -20.68 -10.78 -1.00
CA ILE A 288 -20.55 -11.60 0.23
C ILE A 288 -20.34 -13.07 -0.11
N LEU A 289 -21.14 -13.64 -0.99
CA LEU A 289 -21.05 -15.06 -1.35
C LEU A 289 -19.68 -15.41 -1.93
N PHE A 290 -19.23 -14.67 -2.95
CA PHE A 290 -17.92 -14.89 -3.55
C PHE A 290 -16.80 -14.56 -2.56
N GLY A 291 -16.96 -13.53 -1.72
CA GLY A 291 -16.01 -13.23 -0.65
C GLY A 291 -15.85 -14.38 0.35
N ILE A 292 -16.95 -15.04 0.74
CA ILE A 292 -16.92 -16.22 1.64
C ILE A 292 -16.26 -17.40 0.94
N ILE A 293 -16.60 -17.66 -0.33
CA ILE A 293 -15.98 -18.76 -1.09
C ILE A 293 -14.47 -18.53 -1.18
N VAL A 294 -14.03 -17.33 -1.55
CA VAL A 294 -12.60 -16.96 -1.57
C VAL A 294 -11.96 -17.20 -0.20
N LEU A 295 -12.59 -16.76 0.90
CA LEU A 295 -12.07 -16.98 2.24
C LEU A 295 -11.90 -18.47 2.56
N ILE A 296 -12.88 -19.31 2.20
CA ILE A 296 -12.82 -20.76 2.43
C ILE A 296 -11.62 -21.36 1.69
N PHE A 297 -11.45 -21.06 0.40
CA PHE A 297 -10.33 -21.61 -0.38
C PHE A 297 -8.97 -21.15 0.14
N VAL A 298 -8.84 -19.85 0.48
CA VAL A 298 -7.61 -19.31 1.07
C VAL A 298 -7.34 -19.96 2.43
N PHE A 299 -8.37 -20.17 3.25
CA PHE A 299 -8.24 -20.83 4.55
C PHE A 299 -7.86 -22.32 4.41
N LEU A 300 -8.45 -23.04 3.46
CA LEU A 300 -8.12 -24.43 3.19
C LEU A 300 -6.65 -24.56 2.77
N GLU A 301 -6.18 -23.72 1.85
CA GLU A 301 -4.77 -23.73 1.43
C GLU A 301 -3.86 -23.38 2.62
N PHE A 302 -4.19 -22.33 3.38
CA PHE A 302 -3.42 -21.96 4.57
C PHE A 302 -3.38 -23.11 5.59
N ASN A 303 -4.49 -23.79 5.84
CA ASN A 303 -4.56 -24.91 6.76
C ASN A 303 -3.75 -26.11 6.27
N ASN A 304 -3.79 -26.41 4.96
CA ASN A 304 -3.00 -27.49 4.36
C ASN A 304 -1.50 -27.21 4.53
N ARG A 305 -1.06 -25.99 4.21
CA ARG A 305 0.35 -25.58 4.41
C ARG A 305 0.71 -25.55 5.90
N ASN A 306 -0.18 -25.07 6.76
CA ASN A 306 0.02 -25.08 8.22
C ASN A 306 0.15 -26.51 8.80
N GLY A 307 -0.55 -27.49 8.22
CA GLY A 307 -0.42 -28.91 8.58
C GLY A 307 1.02 -29.40 8.43
N VAL A 308 1.72 -28.99 7.36
CA VAL A 308 3.14 -29.32 7.14
C VAL A 308 4.03 -28.78 8.27
N PHE A 309 3.72 -27.60 8.83
CA PHE A 309 4.46 -27.04 9.97
C PHE A 309 4.16 -27.78 11.29
N VAL A 310 2.91 -28.23 11.50
CA VAL A 310 2.48 -28.85 12.76
C VAL A 310 2.86 -30.33 12.84
N GLU A 311 2.93 -31.03 11.70
CA GLU A 311 3.23 -32.47 11.63
C GLU A 311 4.74 -32.79 11.71
N GLY A 312 5.61 -31.77 11.80
CA GLY A 312 7.04 -31.96 12.07
C GLY A 312 7.88 -32.44 10.88
N TYR A 313 7.31 -32.47 9.67
CA TYR A 313 8.06 -32.70 8.42
C TYR A 313 8.89 -31.48 7.97
N PHE A 314 8.70 -30.35 8.65
CA PHE A 314 9.30 -29.07 8.32
C PHE A 314 10.69 -28.91 8.97
N ARG A 315 11.67 -28.48 8.15
CA ARG A 315 12.95 -27.94 8.62
C ARG A 315 12.95 -26.44 8.34
N LEU A 316 13.36 -25.63 9.30
CA LEU A 316 13.41 -24.16 9.17
C LEU A 316 14.35 -23.67 8.05
N ASN A 317 15.26 -24.53 7.58
CA ASN A 317 16.08 -24.31 6.39
C ASN A 317 15.28 -24.27 5.06
N ASP A 318 14.02 -24.71 5.03
CA ASP A 318 13.17 -24.66 3.84
C ASP A 318 12.49 -23.29 3.70
N MET A 319 13.28 -22.31 3.27
CA MET A 319 12.92 -20.90 3.23
C MET A 319 11.83 -20.57 2.20
N GLN A 320 11.70 -21.39 1.17
CA GLN A 320 10.60 -21.32 0.20
C GLN A 320 9.25 -21.59 0.88
N THR A 321 9.16 -22.64 1.69
CA THR A 321 7.93 -22.98 2.43
C THR A 321 7.54 -21.89 3.43
N ILE A 322 8.51 -21.23 4.09
CA ILE A 322 8.24 -20.08 4.97
C ILE A 322 7.68 -18.89 4.18
N TYR A 323 8.30 -18.59 3.04
CA TYR A 323 7.86 -17.49 2.17
C TYR A 323 6.42 -17.70 1.67
N GLU A 324 6.08 -18.92 1.23
CA GLU A 324 4.72 -19.28 0.83
C GLU A 324 3.72 -19.11 1.98
N TRP A 325 4.07 -19.57 3.18
CA TRP A 325 3.22 -19.46 4.36
C TRP A 325 2.93 -18.01 4.77
N VAL A 326 3.95 -17.14 4.79
CA VAL A 326 3.78 -15.72 5.13
C VAL A 326 2.87 -15.03 4.12
N ASN A 327 3.06 -15.27 2.83
CA ASN A 327 2.23 -14.67 1.78
C ASN A 327 0.79 -15.22 1.79
N LEU A 328 0.58 -16.49 2.11
CA LEU A 328 -0.76 -17.04 2.34
C LEU A 328 -1.43 -16.41 3.56
N LEU A 329 -0.70 -16.18 4.65
CA LEU A 329 -1.22 -15.47 5.82
C LEU A 329 -1.65 -14.04 5.46
N ILE A 330 -0.85 -13.31 4.68
CA ILE A 330 -1.22 -11.98 4.17
C ILE A 330 -2.49 -12.06 3.31
N THR A 331 -2.58 -13.05 2.43
CA THR A 331 -3.76 -13.27 1.57
C THR A 331 -5.01 -13.56 2.40
N LEU A 332 -4.89 -14.36 3.46
CA LEU A 332 -5.98 -14.66 4.40
C LEU A 332 -6.45 -13.40 5.12
N VAL A 333 -5.52 -12.57 5.63
CA VAL A 333 -5.84 -11.29 6.26
C VAL A 333 -6.56 -10.35 5.28
N LEU A 334 -6.11 -10.28 4.03
CA LEU A 334 -6.77 -9.47 2.99
C LEU A 334 -8.19 -9.97 2.68
N ALA A 335 -8.40 -11.29 2.59
CA ALA A 335 -9.73 -11.86 2.39
C ALA A 335 -10.68 -11.54 3.56
N LEU A 336 -10.20 -11.65 4.80
CA LEU A 336 -10.95 -11.26 6.00
C LEU A 336 -11.29 -9.76 6.01
N LEU A 337 -10.32 -8.90 5.68
CA LEU A 337 -10.53 -7.46 5.58
C LEU A 337 -11.54 -7.10 4.49
N TYR A 338 -11.49 -7.78 3.33
CA TYR A 338 -12.44 -7.58 2.25
C TYR A 338 -13.87 -7.87 2.71
N LEU A 339 -14.09 -9.02 3.35
CA LEU A 339 -15.40 -9.38 3.90
C LEU A 339 -15.87 -8.40 4.97
N TYR A 340 -14.99 -8.03 5.90
CA TYR A 340 -15.29 -7.02 6.90
C TYR A 340 -15.74 -5.70 6.27
N PHE A 341 -14.99 -5.16 5.29
CA PHE A 341 -15.37 -3.92 4.63
C PHE A 341 -16.64 -4.07 3.78
N THR A 342 -16.87 -5.23 3.16
CA THR A 342 -18.09 -5.52 2.39
C THR A 342 -19.33 -5.52 3.29
N ILE A 343 -19.25 -6.18 4.45
CA ILE A 343 -20.33 -6.19 5.46
C ILE A 343 -20.57 -4.77 5.99
N MET A 344 -19.50 -4.05 6.33
CA MET A 344 -19.59 -2.68 6.83
C MET A 344 -20.14 -1.71 5.78
N ASN A 345 -19.85 -1.94 4.50
CA ASN A 345 -20.42 -1.17 3.40
C ASN A 345 -21.93 -1.47 3.26
N LEU A 346 -22.34 -2.72 3.40
CA LEU A 346 -23.76 -3.10 3.40
C LEU A 346 -24.53 -2.47 4.55
N LEU A 347 -23.95 -2.43 5.75
CA LEU A 347 -24.62 -1.94 6.96
C LEU A 347 -24.60 -0.41 7.10
N LYS A 348 -23.51 0.25 6.70
CA LYS A 348 -23.27 1.68 7.00
C LYS A 348 -22.99 2.55 5.78
N ASN A 349 -22.85 1.96 4.60
CA ASN A 349 -22.51 2.64 3.34
C ASN A 349 -21.27 3.57 3.44
N LYS A 350 -20.31 3.26 4.34
CA LYS A 350 -19.25 4.20 4.77
C LYS A 350 -17.81 3.75 4.52
N TYR A 351 -17.58 2.63 3.83
CA TYR A 351 -16.22 2.09 3.69
C TYR A 351 -15.88 1.59 2.29
N TYR A 352 -16.60 2.06 1.27
CA TYR A 352 -16.43 1.61 -0.09
C TYR A 352 -14.99 1.75 -0.63
N HIS A 353 -14.34 2.92 -0.47
CA HIS A 353 -12.97 3.10 -0.97
C HIS A 353 -12.00 2.09 -0.35
N ARG A 354 -12.20 1.71 0.92
CA ARG A 354 -11.38 0.69 1.59
C ARG A 354 -11.65 -0.71 1.04
N GLN A 355 -12.93 -1.04 0.82
CA GLN A 355 -13.33 -2.28 0.16
C GLN A 355 -12.67 -2.41 -1.22
N MET A 356 -12.67 -1.35 -2.02
CA MET A 356 -12.05 -1.28 -3.35
C MET A 356 -10.53 -1.48 -3.31
N ILE A 357 -9.84 -0.81 -2.38
CA ILE A 357 -8.39 -0.97 -2.21
C ILE A 357 -8.05 -2.42 -1.83
N VAL A 358 -8.76 -2.99 -0.87
CA VAL A 358 -8.47 -4.36 -0.40
C VAL A 358 -8.74 -5.41 -1.48
N ILE A 359 -9.87 -5.32 -2.21
CA ILE A 359 -10.13 -6.28 -3.30
C ILE A 359 -9.12 -6.15 -4.43
N PHE A 360 -8.66 -4.92 -4.73
CA PHE A 360 -7.62 -4.71 -5.73
C PHE A 360 -6.30 -5.37 -5.32
N ILE A 361 -5.85 -5.17 -4.07
CA ILE A 361 -4.61 -5.79 -3.56
C ILE A 361 -4.75 -7.32 -3.55
N LEU A 362 -5.89 -7.85 -3.08
CA LEU A 362 -6.15 -9.29 -3.05
C LEU A 362 -6.14 -9.91 -4.45
N TRP A 363 -6.87 -9.29 -5.40
CA TRP A 363 -6.90 -9.72 -6.79
C TRP A 363 -5.51 -9.66 -7.43
N LEU A 364 -4.75 -8.60 -7.18
CA LEU A 364 -3.42 -8.44 -7.73
C LEU A 364 -2.46 -9.51 -7.21
N ASN A 365 -2.49 -9.80 -5.90
CA ASN A 365 -1.64 -10.81 -5.28
C ASN A 365 -1.87 -12.20 -5.90
N VAL A 366 -3.15 -12.62 -6.01
CA VAL A 366 -3.52 -13.92 -6.60
C VAL A 366 -3.22 -13.94 -8.10
N THR A 367 -3.49 -12.86 -8.84
CA THR A 367 -3.25 -12.81 -10.30
C THR A 367 -1.77 -12.85 -10.64
N VAL A 368 -0.93 -12.14 -9.87
CA VAL A 368 0.53 -12.17 -10.03
C VAL A 368 1.06 -13.56 -9.71
N SER A 369 0.56 -14.19 -8.63
CA SER A 369 0.90 -15.58 -8.31
C SER A 369 0.56 -16.55 -9.44
N LEU A 370 -0.64 -16.44 -10.02
CA LEU A 370 -1.05 -17.26 -11.16
C LEU A 370 -0.13 -17.00 -12.37
N TYR A 371 0.17 -15.75 -12.67
CA TYR A 371 1.07 -15.40 -13.77
C TYR A 371 2.45 -16.02 -13.60
N ILE A 372 3.03 -15.91 -12.40
CA ILE A 372 4.33 -16.52 -12.08
C ILE A 372 4.25 -18.03 -12.26
N THR A 373 3.24 -18.69 -11.68
CA THR A 373 3.06 -20.15 -11.78
C THR A 373 2.91 -20.64 -13.22
N LEU A 374 2.29 -19.85 -14.09
CA LEU A 374 2.06 -20.23 -15.49
C LEU A 374 3.26 -19.97 -16.41
N PHE A 375 4.08 -18.96 -16.11
CA PHE A 375 5.08 -18.43 -17.03
C PHE A 375 6.51 -18.42 -16.47
N LYS A 376 6.70 -18.79 -15.22
CA LYS A 376 8.00 -18.91 -14.56
C LYS A 376 8.14 -20.33 -14.05
N ASP A 377 9.27 -20.96 -14.38
CA ASP A 377 9.64 -22.29 -13.87
C ASP A 377 10.13 -22.17 -12.42
N VAL A 378 9.27 -21.68 -11.53
CA VAL A 378 9.60 -21.45 -10.11
C VAL A 378 8.53 -22.10 -9.25
N GLU A 379 8.94 -22.97 -8.32
CA GLU A 379 8.02 -23.72 -7.44
C GLU A 379 7.39 -22.89 -6.31
N LEU A 380 7.50 -21.55 -6.34
CA LEU A 380 7.00 -20.63 -5.30
C LEU A 380 5.49 -20.32 -5.43
N SER A 381 4.69 -21.29 -5.87
CA SER A 381 3.26 -21.06 -6.12
C SER A 381 2.44 -21.05 -4.82
N LEU A 382 1.79 -19.92 -4.54
CA LEU A 382 0.94 -19.73 -3.36
C LEU A 382 -0.26 -20.67 -3.30
N PHE A 383 -0.76 -21.09 -4.46
CA PHE A 383 -1.93 -21.94 -4.58
C PHE A 383 -1.66 -23.01 -5.62
N ILE A 384 -2.13 -24.24 -5.37
CA ILE A 384 -2.15 -25.26 -6.42
C ILE A 384 -2.89 -24.69 -7.64
N LEU A 385 -2.36 -24.90 -8.84
CA LEU A 385 -2.81 -24.24 -10.08
C LEU A 385 -4.35 -24.18 -10.26
N PRO A 386 -5.14 -25.25 -10.03
CA PRO A 386 -6.59 -25.19 -10.15
C PRO A 386 -7.24 -24.20 -9.17
N PHE A 387 -6.74 -24.12 -7.94
CA PHE A 387 -7.23 -23.16 -6.93
C PHE A 387 -6.86 -21.73 -7.34
N ASN A 388 -5.64 -21.52 -7.84
CA ASN A 388 -5.19 -20.19 -8.26
C ASN A 388 -6.06 -19.65 -9.42
N VAL A 389 -6.28 -20.48 -10.46
CA VAL A 389 -7.19 -20.16 -11.57
C VAL A 389 -8.61 -19.86 -11.08
N PHE A 390 -9.14 -20.71 -10.20
CA PHE A 390 -10.48 -20.54 -9.65
C PHE A 390 -10.62 -19.25 -8.83
N LEU A 391 -9.63 -18.92 -8.00
CA LEU A 391 -9.61 -17.69 -7.20
C LEU A 391 -9.55 -16.45 -8.09
N VAL A 392 -8.74 -16.43 -9.16
CA VAL A 392 -8.74 -15.32 -10.13
C VAL A 392 -10.09 -15.16 -10.79
N LEU A 393 -10.76 -16.26 -11.16
CA LEU A 393 -12.10 -16.24 -11.75
C LEU A 393 -13.18 -15.69 -10.81
N LEU A 394 -13.03 -15.87 -9.50
CA LEU A 394 -13.94 -15.29 -8.49
C LEU A 394 -13.60 -13.83 -8.15
N LEU A 395 -12.31 -13.52 -8.00
CA LEU A 395 -11.84 -12.19 -7.61
C LEU A 395 -12.01 -11.16 -8.72
N THR A 396 -11.89 -11.57 -10.00
CA THR A 396 -12.03 -10.65 -11.13
C THR A 396 -13.43 -10.02 -11.20
N PRO A 397 -14.55 -10.79 -11.14
CA PRO A 397 -15.89 -10.23 -11.00
C PRO A 397 -16.05 -9.33 -9.77
N LEU A 398 -15.50 -9.71 -8.62
CA LEU A 398 -15.58 -8.89 -7.40
C LEU A 398 -14.88 -7.54 -7.56
N LEU A 399 -13.70 -7.53 -8.18
CA LEU A 399 -12.97 -6.32 -8.50
C LEU A 399 -13.76 -5.44 -9.48
N LEU A 400 -14.30 -6.04 -10.55
CA LEU A 400 -15.11 -5.32 -11.53
C LEU A 400 -16.36 -4.73 -10.89
N ILE A 401 -17.09 -5.49 -10.07
CA ILE A 401 -18.24 -5.00 -9.31
C ILE A 401 -17.85 -3.80 -8.45
N SER A 402 -16.74 -3.92 -7.72
CA SER A 402 -16.22 -2.84 -6.90
C SER A 402 -15.89 -1.60 -7.73
N ILE A 403 -15.22 -1.76 -8.88
CA ILE A 403 -14.89 -0.67 -9.81
C ILE A 403 -16.14 -0.08 -10.49
N PHE A 404 -17.18 -0.86 -10.74
CA PHE A 404 -18.33 -0.43 -11.55
C PHE A 404 -19.55 0.01 -10.75
N LYS A 405 -19.58 -0.22 -9.44
CA LYS A 405 -20.70 0.24 -8.61
C LYS A 405 -20.70 1.77 -8.56
N GLU A 406 -21.85 2.38 -8.84
CA GLU A 406 -22.02 3.84 -8.73
C GLU A 406 -22.20 4.18 -7.26
N PHE A 407 -21.37 5.07 -6.75
CA PHE A 407 -21.42 5.47 -5.36
C PHE A 407 -21.93 6.88 -5.29
N LYS A 408 -23.14 7.03 -4.76
CA LYS A 408 -23.60 8.29 -4.19
C LYS A 408 -22.58 8.65 -3.10
N GLY A 409 -21.66 9.56 -3.42
CA GLY A 409 -20.75 10.13 -2.45
C GLY A 409 -21.55 10.66 -1.27
N ASP A 410 -20.99 10.57 -0.06
CA ASP A 410 -21.58 11.00 1.21
C ASP A 410 -22.72 12.05 1.03
N GLU A 411 -23.98 11.59 0.94
CA GLU A 411 -25.19 12.44 0.95
C GLU A 411 -25.40 13.11 2.34
N ASN A 412 -24.33 13.21 3.14
CA ASN A 412 -24.31 13.79 4.48
C ASN A 412 -23.43 15.05 4.59
N ASP A 413 -23.15 15.72 3.46
CA ASP A 413 -22.66 17.11 3.49
C ASP A 413 -23.75 18.06 2.98
N GLY A 414 -24.60 18.50 3.92
CA GLY A 414 -25.25 19.81 3.90
C GLY A 414 -26.29 20.16 2.82
N SER A 415 -26.57 19.32 1.82
CA SER A 415 -27.54 19.64 0.75
C SER A 415 -28.99 19.32 1.13
N ASN A 416 -29.44 19.90 2.25
CA ASN A 416 -30.87 20.00 2.55
C ASN A 416 -31.20 21.27 3.33
N ARG A 417 -30.57 22.40 2.96
CA ARG A 417 -31.26 23.70 3.06
C ARG A 417 -32.03 23.89 1.76
N LYS A 418 -33.28 23.42 1.78
CA LYS A 418 -34.30 23.89 0.84
C LYS A 418 -34.50 25.40 1.04
N ILE A 419 -34.66 26.07 -0.10
CA ILE A 419 -35.04 27.48 -0.35
C ILE A 419 -33.87 28.46 -0.27
#